data_AF-A0A7S3JIJ7-F1
#
_entry.id   AF-A0A7S3JIJ7-F1
#
_cell.length_a   1.000
_cell.length_b   1.000
_cell.length_c   1.000
_cell.angle_alpha   90.00
_cell.angle_beta   90.00
_cell.angle_gamma   90.00
#
_symmetry.space_group_name_H-M   'P 1'
#
loop_
_entity.id
_entity.type
_entity.pdbx_description
1 polymer ?
#
loop_
_entity_poly.entity_id
_entity_poly.type
_entity_poly.pdbx_seq_one_letter_code
_entity_poly.pdbx_strand_id
1 'polypeptide(L)'
;HIKMKQMGMFSGKDKRGITNAVIYSADGEPVYELYGKWTEALYYKEHGADDEDGIKIWEFEETPPDWEKIYRFSEFSLQLNNINNRLRRRLPPTDSRLRPDQRGLENG
;
A
#
# COMPACT_ATOMS: atom_id res chain seq x y z
N HIS A 1 -11.80 13.67 6.97
CA HIS A 1 -11.76 13.57 5.49
C HIS A 1 -10.30 13.53 5.05
N ILE A 2 -9.87 12.51 4.31
CA ILE A 2 -8.47 12.34 3.90
C ILE A 2 -8.26 13.01 2.55
N LYS A 3 -7.30 13.94 2.46
CA LYS A 3 -6.94 14.62 1.21
C LYS A 3 -5.58 14.13 0.74
N MET A 4 -5.56 13.58 -0.48
CA MET A 4 -4.31 13.30 -1.19
C MET A 4 -3.83 14.57 -1.89
N LYS A 5 -2.55 14.91 -1.74
CA LYS A 5 -2.00 16.10 -2.40
C LYS A 5 -1.94 15.87 -3.91
N GLN A 6 -2.73 16.64 -4.67
CA GLN A 6 -2.67 16.63 -6.13
C GLN A 6 -1.30 17.12 -6.60
N MET A 7 -0.72 16.42 -7.57
CA MET A 7 0.55 16.79 -8.18
C MET A 7 0.36 17.35 -9.58
N GLY A 8 1.09 18.41 -9.89
CA GLY A 8 1.29 18.91 -11.24
C GLY A 8 2.51 18.27 -11.92
N MET A 9 2.62 18.46 -13.24
CA MET A 9 3.64 17.86 -14.10
C MET A 9 5.10 18.18 -13.68
N PHE A 10 5.31 19.27 -12.94
CA PHE A 10 6.63 19.73 -12.47
C PHE A 10 6.87 19.47 -10.98
N SER A 11 5.94 18.81 -10.29
CA SER A 11 6.12 18.49 -8.88
C SER A 11 7.17 17.38 -8.74
N GLY A 12 8.19 17.60 -7.92
CA GLY A 12 9.29 16.65 -7.71
C GLY A 12 8.80 15.27 -7.24
N LYS A 13 9.56 14.22 -7.58
CA LYS A 13 9.23 12.81 -7.27
C LYS A 13 8.98 12.55 -5.78
N ASP A 14 9.60 13.33 -4.91
CA ASP A 14 9.50 13.26 -3.45
C ASP A 14 8.14 13.77 -2.90
N LYS A 15 7.39 14.52 -3.70
CA LYS A 15 6.04 14.97 -3.33
C LYS A 15 4.95 13.93 -3.63
N ARG A 16 5.32 12.77 -4.19
CA ARG A 16 4.39 11.70 -4.54
C ARG A 16 3.84 11.04 -3.29
N GLY A 17 2.54 10.83 -3.32
CA GLY A 17 1.83 10.07 -2.30
C GLY A 17 1.63 10.77 -0.97
N ILE A 18 1.92 12.07 -0.86
CA ILE A 18 1.66 12.84 0.36
C ILE A 18 0.17 12.77 0.73
N THR A 19 -0.07 12.33 1.95
CA THR A 19 -1.39 12.15 2.57
C THR A 19 -1.45 13.05 3.78
N ASN A 20 -2.45 13.93 3.86
CA ASN A 20 -2.74 14.72 5.06
C ASN A 20 -4.24 14.65 5.38
N ALA A 21 -4.59 14.51 6.65
CA ALA A 21 -5.97 14.56 7.12
C ALA A 21 -6.06 15.08 8.55
N VAL A 22 -7.18 15.73 8.86
CA VAL A 22 -7.58 16.02 10.24
C VAL A 22 -8.72 15.09 10.62
N ILE A 23 -8.62 14.52 11.81
CA ILE A 23 -9.61 13.64 12.44
C ILE A 23 -10.37 14.47 13.46
N TYR A 24 -11.69 14.46 13.35
CA TYR A 24 -12.60 15.26 14.18
C TYR A 24 -13.37 14.37 15.15
N SER A 25 -13.69 14.91 16.33
CA SER A 25 -14.59 14.30 17.31
C SER A 25 -16.04 14.31 16.81
N ALA A 26 -16.93 13.66 17.57
CA ALA A 26 -18.37 13.73 17.31
C ALA A 26 -18.93 15.16 17.36
N ASP A 27 -18.31 16.03 18.17
CA ASP A 27 -18.69 17.43 18.35
C ASP A 27 -18.13 18.34 17.23
N GLY A 28 -17.33 17.79 16.31
CA GLY A 28 -16.72 18.53 15.20
C GLY A 28 -15.40 19.20 15.56
N GLU A 29 -14.82 18.89 16.71
CA GLU A 29 -13.52 19.44 17.15
C GLU A 29 -12.36 18.61 16.60
N PRO A 30 -11.27 19.24 16.12
CA PRO A 30 -10.10 18.51 15.62
C PRO A 30 -9.35 17.85 16.78
N VAL A 31 -9.07 16.54 16.66
CA VAL A 31 -8.43 15.74 17.72
C VAL A 31 -7.06 15.23 17.30
N TYR A 32 -6.93 14.76 16.06
CA TYR A 32 -5.68 14.20 15.55
C TYR A 32 -5.40 14.66 14.13
N GLU A 33 -4.13 14.62 13.76
CA GLU A 33 -3.65 14.79 12.41
C GLU A 33 -3.05 13.49 11.91
N LEU A 34 -3.45 13.06 10.72
CA LEU A 34 -2.85 11.95 9.98
C LEU A 34 -1.99 12.54 8.88
N TYR A 35 -0.74 12.09 8.78
CA TYR A 35 0.20 12.60 7.78
C TYR A 35 1.17 11.51 7.30
N GLY A 36 1.93 11.82 6.25
CA GLY A 36 2.96 10.96 5.69
C GLY A 36 2.79 10.75 4.18
N LYS A 37 3.22 9.58 3.69
CA LYS A 37 3.06 9.19 2.29
C LYS A 37 2.49 7.78 2.21
N TRP A 38 1.40 7.59 1.46
CA TRP A 38 0.80 6.25 1.30
C TRP A 38 1.71 5.24 0.57
N THR A 39 2.80 5.71 -0.04
CA THR A 39 3.83 4.88 -0.68
C THR A 39 4.96 4.48 0.25
N GLU A 40 5.05 5.06 1.45
CA GLU A 40 6.19 4.88 2.37
C GLU A 40 5.71 4.57 3.79
N ALA A 41 5.07 5.53 4.47
CA ALA A 41 4.57 5.35 5.84
C ALA A 41 3.49 6.40 6.18
N LEU A 42 2.62 6.06 7.13
CA LEU A 42 1.61 6.94 7.70
C LEU A 42 1.79 7.05 9.21
N TYR A 43 1.59 8.27 9.70
CA TYR A 43 1.76 8.67 11.09
C TYR A 43 0.51 9.40 11.56
N TYR A 44 0.23 9.37 12.86
CA TYR A 44 -0.73 10.29 13.47
C TYR A 44 -0.12 10.99 14.68
N LYS A 45 -0.67 12.15 15.01
CA LYS A 45 -0.32 12.95 16.19
C LYS A 45 -1.55 13.67 16.73
N GLU A 46 -1.48 14.13 17.99
CA GLU A 46 -2.50 15.05 18.52
C GLU A 46 -2.56 16.32 17.69
N HIS A 47 -3.75 16.89 17.55
CA HIS A 47 -3.94 18.09 16.74
C HIS A 47 -3.11 19.26 17.30
N GLY A 48 -2.29 19.88 16.45
CA GLY A 48 -1.39 20.97 16.84
C GLY A 48 -0.08 20.53 17.52
N ALA A 49 0.15 19.24 17.74
CA ALA A 49 1.45 18.73 18.20
C ALA A 49 2.51 18.82 17.06
N ASP A 50 3.78 18.74 17.43
CA ASP A 50 4.87 18.75 16.46
C ASP A 50 4.96 17.41 15.71
N ASP A 51 5.49 17.42 14.48
CA ASP A 51 5.66 16.19 13.68
C ASP A 51 6.61 15.17 14.34
N GLU A 52 7.48 15.64 15.26
CA GLU A 52 8.39 14.80 16.04
C GLU A 52 7.65 13.93 17.07
N ASP A 53 6.45 14.35 17.50
CA ASP A 53 5.59 13.61 18.43
C ASP A 53 4.74 12.54 17.74
N GLY A 54 4.86 12.40 16.42
CA GLY A 54 4.03 11.50 15.64
C GLY A 54 4.33 10.02 15.85
N ILE A 55 3.25 9.25 15.91
CA ILE A 55 3.30 7.79 16.04
C ILE A 55 3.06 7.16 14.67
N LYS A 56 3.99 6.30 14.23
CA LYS A 56 3.84 5.51 13.00
C LYS A 56 2.75 4.46 13.18
N ILE A 57 1.77 4.45 12.28
CA ILE A 57 0.63 3.51 12.30
C ILE A 57 0.61 2.54 11.13
N TRP A 58 1.35 2.86 10.06
CA TRP A 58 1.49 2.00 8.91
C TRP A 58 2.81 2.31 8.20
N GLU A 59 3.42 1.28 7.62
CA GLU A 59 4.65 1.35 6.84
C GLU A 59 4.56 0.40 5.65
N PHE A 60 5.12 0.80 4.53
CA PHE A 60 5.26 -0.03 3.36
C PHE A 60 6.35 -1.08 3.62
N GLU A 61 6.01 -2.35 3.41
CA GLU A 61 6.93 -3.48 3.58
C GLU A 61 8.12 -3.38 2.62
N GLU A 62 9.28 -3.89 3.02
CA GLU A 62 10.43 -3.97 2.14
C GLU A 62 10.12 -4.75 0.85
N THR A 63 10.62 -4.24 -0.28
CA THR A 63 10.43 -4.90 -1.57
C THR A 63 11.27 -6.17 -1.64
N PRO A 64 10.76 -7.28 -2.20
CA PRO A 64 11.54 -8.49 -2.41
C PRO A 64 12.83 -8.25 -3.21
N PRO A 65 13.86 -9.11 -3.05
CA PRO A 65 15.01 -9.10 -3.93
C PRO A 65 14.58 -9.19 -5.39
N ASP A 66 15.28 -8.47 -6.28
CA ASP A 66 15.00 -8.46 -7.72
C ASP A 66 13.57 -8.02 -8.12
N TRP A 67 12.81 -7.35 -7.26
CA TRP A 67 11.45 -6.88 -7.55
C TRP A 67 11.31 -6.16 -8.90
N GLU A 68 12.34 -5.42 -9.33
CA GLU A 68 12.37 -4.74 -10.63
C GLU A 68 12.29 -5.66 -11.84
N LYS A 69 12.76 -6.92 -11.71
CA LYS A 69 12.70 -7.97 -12.74
C LYS A 69 11.37 -8.74 -12.72
N ILE A 70 10.60 -8.61 -11.64
CA ILE A 70 9.32 -9.31 -11.42
C ILE A 70 8.17 -8.32 -11.31
N TYR A 71 8.06 -7.43 -12.30
CA TYR A 71 6.96 -6.47 -12.44
C TYR A 71 6.77 -5.52 -11.25
N ARG A 72 7.81 -5.34 -10.42
CA ARG A 72 7.78 -4.52 -9.21
C ARG A 72 6.73 -4.97 -8.18
N PHE A 73 6.43 -6.27 -8.14
CA PHE A 73 5.49 -6.83 -7.19
C PHE A 73 6.04 -6.85 -5.76
N SER A 74 5.13 -6.65 -4.80
CA SER A 74 5.39 -6.92 -3.39
C SER A 74 5.39 -8.43 -3.11
N GLU A 75 5.95 -8.84 -1.97
CA GLU A 75 5.91 -10.24 -1.55
C GLU A 75 4.47 -10.77 -1.52
N PHE A 76 3.54 -9.98 -0.98
CA PHE A 76 2.12 -10.31 -0.98
C PHE A 76 1.59 -10.60 -2.40
N SER A 77 1.91 -9.74 -3.37
CA SER A 77 1.47 -9.91 -4.76
C SER A 77 2.06 -11.17 -5.41
N LEU A 78 3.32 -11.52 -5.11
CA LEU A 78 3.94 -12.76 -5.59
C LEU A 78 3.21 -14.00 -5.08
N GLN A 79 2.69 -13.96 -3.85
CA GLN A 79 1.95 -15.07 -3.27
C GLN A 79 0.52 -15.22 -3.80
N LEU A 80 -0.06 -14.20 -4.43
CA LEU A 80 -1.46 -14.23 -4.90
C LEU A 80 -1.72 -15.39 -5.87
N ASN A 81 -0.78 -15.62 -6.80
CA ASN A 81 -0.92 -16.66 -7.82
C ASN A 81 -0.16 -17.97 -7.52
N ASN A 82 0.41 -18.10 -6.33
CA ASN A 82 1.09 -19.31 -5.90
C ASN A 82 0.07 -20.44 -5.69
N ILE A 83 0.32 -21.61 -6.30
CA ILE A 83 -0.54 -22.78 -6.19
C ILE A 83 0.26 -24.00 -5.73
N ASN A 84 -0.01 -24.45 -4.50
CA ASN A 84 0.56 -25.69 -3.99
C ASN A 84 -0.40 -26.88 -4.19
N ASN A 85 0.13 -28.11 -4.09
CA ASN A 85 -0.63 -29.34 -4.31
C ASN A 85 -1.85 -29.49 -3.38
N ARG A 86 -1.78 -28.94 -2.16
CA ARG A 86 -2.90 -28.97 -1.20
C ARG A 86 -4.03 -28.04 -1.64
N LEU A 87 -3.69 -26.82 -2.05
CA LEU A 87 -4.64 -25.81 -2.51
C LEU A 87 -5.28 -26.22 -3.84
N ARG A 88 -4.48 -26.72 -4.79
CA ARG A 88 -4.96 -27.13 -6.13
C ARG A 88 -6.15 -28.10 -6.09
N ARG A 89 -6.15 -29.04 -5.12
CA ARG A 89 -7.24 -30.02 -4.94
C ARG A 89 -8.55 -29.42 -4.40
N ARG A 90 -8.52 -28.19 -3.92
CA ARG A 90 -9.66 -27.50 -3.27
C ARG A 90 -10.16 -26.30 -4.07
N LEU A 91 -9.46 -25.88 -5.12
CA LEU A 91 -9.87 -24.74 -5.93
C LEU A 91 -11.03 -25.10 -6.84
N PRO A 92 -12.04 -24.21 -6.99
CA PRO A 92 -13.02 -24.36 -8.06
C PRO A 92 -12.33 -24.20 -9.43
N PRO A 93 -12.90 -24.77 -10.50
CA PRO A 93 -12.34 -24.65 -11.85
C PRO A 93 -12.27 -23.20 -12.37
N THR A 94 -12.98 -22.27 -11.73
CA THR A 94 -13.03 -20.84 -12.06
C THR A 94 -12.00 -19.99 -11.29
N ASP A 95 -11.17 -20.57 -10.43
CA ASP A 95 -10.14 -19.82 -9.71
C ASP A 95 -9.06 -19.30 -10.68
N SER A 96 -8.69 -18.02 -10.56
CA SER A 96 -7.71 -17.37 -11.45
C SER A 96 -6.37 -18.09 -11.50
N ARG A 97 -5.96 -18.81 -10.44
CA ARG A 97 -4.69 -19.57 -10.39
C ARG A 97 -4.61 -20.71 -11.40
N LEU A 98 -5.75 -21.14 -11.93
CA LEU A 98 -5.86 -22.23 -12.90
C LEU A 98 -5.83 -21.75 -14.35
N ARG A 99 -5.73 -20.44 -14.59
CA ARG A 99 -5.65 -19.86 -15.94
C ARG A 99 -4.34 -20.24 -16.65
N PRO A 100 -4.39 -20.90 -17.81
CA PRO A 100 -3.20 -21.41 -18.48
C PRO A 100 -2.32 -20.31 -19.11
N ASP A 101 -2.94 -19.22 -19.58
CA ASP A 101 -2.25 -18.05 -20.15
C ASP A 101 -1.39 -17.34 -19.09
N GLN A 102 -1.96 -17.09 -17.92
CA GLN A 102 -1.26 -16.46 -16.81
C GLN A 102 -0.11 -17.35 -16.30
N ARG A 103 -0.33 -18.68 -16.22
CA ARG A 103 0.73 -19.63 -15.83
C ARG A 103 1.84 -19.71 -16.87
N GLY A 104 1.51 -19.61 -18.16
CA GLY A 104 2.48 -19.53 -19.25
C GLY A 104 3.40 -18.33 -19.06
N LEU A 105 2.83 -17.13 -18.89
CA LEU A 105 3.61 -15.91 -18.66
C LEU A 105 4.55 -16.00 -17.44
N GLU A 106 4.08 -16.58 -16.33
CA GLU A 106 4.87 -16.73 -15.11
C GLU A 106 6.06 -17.70 -15.26
N ASN A 107 5.95 -18.68 -16.16
CA ASN A 107 7.00 -19.69 -16.37
C ASN A 107 8.01 -19.30 -17.46
N GLY A 108 7.79 -18.19 -18.17
CA GLY A 108 8.59 -17.76 -19.33
C GLY A 108 8.28 -18.52 -20.61
#